data_AF-W7TS05-F1
#
_entry.id   AF-W7TS05-F1
#
_cell.length_a   1.000
_cell.length_b   1.000
_cell.length_c   1.000
_cell.angle_alpha   90.00
_cell.angle_beta   90.00
_cell.angle_gamma   90.00
#
_symmetry.space_group_name_H-M   'P 1'
#
loop_
_entity.id
_entity.type
_entity.pdbx_description
1 polymer ?
#
loop_
_entity_poly.entity_id
_entity_poly.type
_entity_poly.pdbx_seq_one_letter_code
_entity_poly.pdbx_strand_id
1 'polypeptide(L)'
;MAGATVEVEVPREVRREWEQGHNGHRAIQSGDLVFQSRSNRLKRRVQALAVVPESYKARSWTTVDVHVQVDRAGRKGGREGGREGGREGTGQKGEEGTRGGLTLRVQVSKLGQLLVEETHAWPTWESTTRKSREDVVGDMGEVLGVYGELGMRARAVVVTGLGEAGVEGEEGSEVPFIPRRDLKALKSRVAARLAPAYEAFLEERKGRAVRALGLGEKEALLVPNPPSAPPLPPGRWENRRFAVKIDRLEYLDLLDEYLDQILAPWGEREGEGRAWVDEVVFEPKRMFLAAKKPDEGIARLLAFGRRHRVRVRLALPTVVRAWDAPPVRAWVEAFAAAQEQAGQGDGSRLCFEVGNLGAWGLLEEHGLLPASSSGRHVDVTTDFTLYSLNSQASAVWARSLGASLIALSVEDDAANLEAHMRAWPRAMARVVGGGDVPAAGDEGVGEGRQAGSGHTHTAPQFILYKDVPLFMAEACSLTALHGNQCPGSKVCGYRTLSIENEQGEKFEVAHEHCKSIVYSTNAQSLVHRQQDLLRMGIRHFRLDFLTRKYEKQHLFEVLDAALRREADDTTPLPDTHQANFDRRLL
;
A
#
# COMPACT_ATOMS: atom_id res chain seq x y z
N MET A 1 -15.78 -24.10 -13.03
CA MET A 1 -14.93 -24.29 -14.22
C MET A 1 -15.68 -23.83 -15.46
N ALA A 2 -15.18 -22.79 -16.10
CA ALA A 2 -15.33 -22.39 -17.51
C ALA A 2 -14.52 -21.08 -17.59
N GLY A 3 -13.24 -21.19 -17.96
CA GLY A 3 -12.34 -20.04 -18.05
C GLY A 3 -12.76 -19.14 -19.20
N ALA A 4 -13.22 -17.93 -18.90
CA ALA A 4 -13.42 -16.91 -19.92
C ALA A 4 -12.04 -16.40 -20.36
N THR A 5 -11.52 -16.94 -21.46
CA THR A 5 -10.44 -16.32 -22.22
C THR A 5 -11.00 -15.10 -22.93
N VAL A 6 -10.58 -13.90 -22.51
CA VAL A 6 -10.85 -12.67 -23.25
C VAL A 6 -9.72 -12.50 -24.26
N GLU A 7 -10.01 -12.75 -25.53
CA GLU A 7 -9.11 -12.37 -26.62
C GLU A 7 -9.13 -10.84 -26.78
N VAL A 8 -7.99 -10.21 -26.51
CA VAL A 8 -7.79 -8.78 -26.79
C VAL A 8 -7.38 -8.66 -28.25
N GLU A 9 -8.21 -8.02 -29.07
CA GLU A 9 -7.89 -7.76 -30.46
C GLU A 9 -6.79 -6.69 -30.55
N VAL A 10 -5.56 -7.13 -30.78
CA VAL A 10 -4.40 -6.25 -30.93
C VAL A 10 -4.39 -5.71 -32.37
N PRO A 11 -4.32 -4.39 -32.59
CA PRO A 11 -4.26 -3.80 -33.93
C PRO A 11 -3.17 -4.46 -34.80
N ARG A 12 -3.47 -4.74 -36.07
CA ARG A 12 -2.58 -5.49 -36.98
C ARG A 12 -1.16 -4.91 -37.10
N GLU A 13 -1.04 -3.60 -36.92
CA GLU A 13 0.22 -2.85 -36.91
C GLU A 13 1.10 -3.24 -35.70
N VAL A 14 0.48 -3.39 -34.53
CA VAL A 14 1.12 -3.82 -33.29
C VAL A 14 1.49 -5.31 -33.35
N ARG A 15 0.65 -6.14 -33.97
CA ARG A 15 0.93 -7.59 -34.16
C ARG A 15 2.13 -7.84 -35.06
N ARG A 16 2.27 -7.09 -36.16
CA ARG A 16 3.43 -7.15 -37.08
C ARG A 16 4.74 -6.71 -36.41
N GLU A 17 4.70 -5.70 -35.53
CA GLU A 17 5.89 -5.28 -34.76
C GLU A 17 6.25 -6.26 -33.64
N TRP A 18 5.27 -6.98 -33.09
CA TRP A 18 5.47 -7.96 -32.02
C TRP A 18 6.18 -9.23 -32.51
N GLU A 19 5.85 -9.68 -33.73
CA GLU A 19 6.40 -10.88 -34.36
C GLU A 19 7.82 -10.68 -34.92
N GLN A 20 8.29 -9.42 -35.06
CA GLN A 20 9.57 -9.09 -35.70
C GLN A 20 10.69 -8.66 -34.72
N GLY A 21 10.46 -8.70 -33.40
CA GLY A 21 11.45 -8.28 -32.39
C GLY A 21 12.44 -9.37 -31.96
N HIS A 22 13.67 -9.31 -32.48
CA HIS A 22 14.81 -10.10 -32.00
C HIS A 22 15.23 -9.75 -30.55
N ASN A 23 15.77 -10.77 -29.87
CA ASN A 23 16.37 -10.81 -28.52
C ASN A 23 15.41 -10.95 -27.32
N GLY A 24 15.08 -12.20 -27.00
CA GLY A 24 15.34 -12.79 -25.67
C GLY A 24 14.66 -12.21 -24.41
N HIS A 25 13.68 -11.32 -24.51
CA HIS A 25 13.00 -10.79 -23.32
C HIS A 25 11.71 -11.54 -23.00
N ARG A 26 11.65 -12.07 -21.76
CA ARG A 26 10.50 -12.74 -21.13
C ARG A 26 9.23 -11.88 -21.24
N ALA A 27 8.08 -12.53 -21.48
CA ALA A 27 6.78 -11.85 -21.48
C ALA A 27 6.47 -11.24 -20.10
N ILE A 28 6.20 -9.94 -20.05
CA ILE A 28 5.88 -9.17 -18.85
C ILE A 28 4.47 -9.55 -18.34
N GLN A 29 4.30 -9.77 -17.03
CA GLN A 29 3.00 -10.14 -16.43
C GLN A 29 2.45 -9.04 -15.50
N SER A 30 1.13 -9.09 -15.24
CA SER A 30 0.47 -8.20 -14.28
C SER A 30 0.99 -8.50 -12.86
N GLY A 31 1.77 -7.58 -12.29
CA GLY A 31 2.45 -7.77 -11.00
C GLY A 31 3.92 -7.34 -11.02
N ASP A 32 4.53 -7.19 -12.20
CA ASP A 32 5.90 -6.72 -12.38
C ASP A 32 6.01 -5.19 -12.18
N LEU A 33 5.88 -4.73 -10.93
CA LEU A 33 6.09 -3.33 -10.55
C LEU A 33 7.55 -3.06 -10.21
N VAL A 34 8.40 -2.79 -11.21
CA VAL A 34 9.47 -1.76 -11.24
C VAL A 34 10.00 -1.64 -12.68
N PHE A 35 9.86 -0.45 -13.29
CA PHE A 35 10.18 -0.18 -14.69
C PHE A 35 11.67 0.07 -14.98
N GLN A 36 12.16 -0.46 -16.10
CA GLN A 36 13.23 0.15 -16.90
C GLN A 36 12.65 1.28 -17.77
N SER A 37 13.30 2.46 -17.85
CA SER A 37 13.24 3.27 -19.08
C SER A 37 14.35 4.31 -19.16
N ARG A 38 15.14 4.24 -20.24
CA ARG A 38 16.10 5.28 -20.67
C ARG A 38 15.68 5.94 -22.00
N SER A 39 14.44 5.77 -22.47
CA SER A 39 14.00 6.26 -23.80
C SER A 39 12.71 7.06 -23.72
N ASN A 40 12.69 8.26 -24.30
CA ASN A 40 11.46 9.06 -24.46
C ASN A 40 10.39 8.35 -25.31
N ARG A 41 10.79 7.45 -26.23
CA ARG A 41 9.88 6.60 -27.01
C ARG A 41 9.27 5.50 -26.14
N LEU A 42 10.05 4.92 -25.24
CA LEU A 42 9.55 3.94 -24.26
C LEU A 42 8.74 4.61 -23.15
N LYS A 43 9.03 5.87 -22.78
CA LYS A 43 8.22 6.67 -21.84
C LYS A 43 6.81 6.93 -22.39
N ARG A 44 6.68 7.20 -23.70
CA ARG A 44 5.36 7.27 -24.38
C ARG A 44 4.67 5.89 -24.46
N ARG A 45 5.41 4.82 -24.75
CA ARG A 45 4.89 3.43 -24.69
C ARG A 45 4.48 3.03 -23.26
N VAL A 46 5.21 3.45 -22.23
CA VAL A 46 4.88 3.23 -20.82
C VAL A 46 3.73 4.12 -20.39
N GLN A 47 3.56 5.34 -20.90
CA GLN A 47 2.32 6.10 -20.71
C GLN A 47 1.12 5.42 -21.38
N ALA A 48 1.33 4.76 -22.51
CA ALA A 48 0.31 3.94 -23.17
C ALA A 48 0.06 2.58 -22.46
N LEU A 49 1.08 1.97 -21.86
CA LEU A 49 1.02 0.70 -21.10
C LEU A 49 0.64 0.92 -19.61
N ALA A 50 0.84 2.12 -19.08
CA ALA A 50 0.35 2.61 -17.79
C ALA A 50 -1.14 3.00 -17.86
N VAL A 51 -1.78 2.77 -19.01
CA VAL A 51 -3.19 2.40 -19.04
C VAL A 51 -3.30 1.01 -18.42
N VAL A 52 -3.10 0.96 -17.10
CA VAL A 52 -3.60 -0.11 -16.25
C VAL A 52 -5.08 -0.28 -16.66
N PRO A 53 -5.53 -1.48 -17.09
CA PRO A 53 -6.94 -1.67 -17.42
C PRO A 53 -7.75 -1.14 -16.25
N GLU A 54 -8.81 -0.41 -16.53
CA GLU A 54 -9.45 0.46 -15.54
C GLU A 54 -9.93 -0.30 -14.28
N SER A 55 -10.03 -1.63 -14.36
CA SER A 55 -10.28 -2.58 -13.28
C SER A 55 -9.12 -2.78 -12.28
N TYR A 56 -7.88 -2.50 -12.65
CA TYR A 56 -6.66 -2.78 -11.86
C TYR A 56 -6.02 -1.53 -11.23
N LYS A 57 -6.46 -0.32 -11.58
CA LYS A 57 -6.00 0.90 -10.89
C LYS A 57 -6.51 0.87 -9.46
N ALA A 58 -5.63 1.13 -8.47
CA ALA A 58 -6.04 1.38 -7.09
C ALA A 58 -7.02 2.57 -7.09
N ARG A 59 -8.33 2.28 -7.08
CA ARG A 59 -9.35 3.32 -7.09
C ARG A 59 -9.50 3.83 -5.68
N SER A 60 -9.35 5.14 -5.48
CA SER A 60 -9.70 5.76 -4.20
C SER A 60 -11.09 5.28 -3.78
N TRP A 61 -11.24 4.84 -2.53
CA TRP A 61 -12.54 4.44 -1.99
C TRP A 61 -13.55 5.58 -2.12
N THR A 62 -13.09 6.83 -2.14
CA THR A 62 -13.92 8.03 -2.27
C THR A 62 -14.31 8.42 -3.70
N THR A 63 -14.01 7.64 -4.74
CA THR A 63 -14.41 8.02 -6.12
C THR A 63 -15.52 7.16 -6.71
N VAL A 64 -16.47 7.77 -7.42
CA VAL A 64 -17.54 7.08 -8.17
C VAL A 64 -17.56 7.54 -9.62
N ASP A 65 -18.06 6.68 -10.51
CA ASP A 65 -18.28 7.00 -11.92
C ASP A 65 -19.74 7.47 -12.09
N VAL A 66 -19.96 8.66 -12.65
CA VAL A 66 -21.31 9.25 -12.83
C VAL A 66 -21.62 9.40 -14.32
N HIS A 67 -22.63 8.69 -14.79
CA HIS A 67 -23.13 8.80 -16.15
C HIS A 67 -24.46 9.53 -16.15
N VAL A 68 -24.62 10.55 -17.01
CA VAL A 68 -25.85 11.34 -17.11
C VAL A 68 -26.36 11.23 -18.54
N GLN A 69 -27.44 10.50 -18.74
CA GLN A 69 -28.13 10.44 -20.01
C GLN A 69 -29.22 11.52 -20.03
N VAL A 70 -29.29 12.30 -21.10
CA VAL A 70 -30.31 13.33 -21.31
C VAL A 70 -31.13 12.96 -22.52
N ASP A 71 -32.36 12.51 -22.28
CA ASP A 71 -33.30 12.12 -23.32
C ASP A 71 -34.36 13.22 -23.52
N ARG A 72 -34.80 13.45 -24.76
CA ARG A 72 -36.07 14.17 -24.97
C ARG A 72 -37.20 13.24 -24.57
N ALA A 73 -38.16 13.74 -23.78
CA ALA A 73 -39.38 13.02 -23.50
C ALA A 73 -40.10 12.77 -24.83
N GLY A 74 -39.99 11.53 -25.32
CA GLY A 74 -40.48 11.17 -26.64
C GLY A 74 -41.98 11.41 -26.74
N ARG A 75 -42.42 12.03 -27.85
CA ARG A 75 -43.77 11.77 -28.37
C ARG A 75 -43.89 10.25 -28.48
N LYS A 76 -44.70 9.62 -27.62
CA LYS A 76 -45.01 8.19 -27.70
C LYS A 76 -45.31 7.85 -29.16
N GLY A 77 -44.40 7.11 -29.79
CA GLY A 77 -44.60 6.60 -31.15
C GLY A 77 -45.73 5.58 -31.10
N GLY A 78 -46.96 6.05 -31.33
CA GLY A 78 -48.11 5.19 -31.57
C GLY A 78 -47.91 4.50 -32.91
N ARG A 79 -47.35 3.30 -32.90
CA ARG A 79 -47.36 2.40 -34.05
C ARG A 79 -47.70 1.01 -33.57
N GLU A 80 -49.00 0.73 -33.43
CA GLU A 80 -49.53 -0.62 -33.51
C GLU A 80 -51.04 -0.59 -33.86
N GLY A 81 -51.35 -1.16 -35.03
CA GLY A 81 -52.58 -1.91 -35.33
C GLY A 81 -53.94 -1.20 -35.31
N GLY A 82 -54.53 -0.98 -36.50
CA GLY A 82 -55.96 -0.73 -36.60
C GLY A 82 -56.43 -0.12 -37.92
N ARG A 83 -56.40 -0.91 -39.00
CA ARG A 83 -57.25 -0.68 -40.18
C ARG A 83 -58.67 -1.09 -39.79
N GLU A 84 -59.64 -0.16 -39.81
CA GLU A 84 -60.98 -0.29 -40.42
C GLU A 84 -61.99 0.72 -39.83
N GLY A 85 -62.86 1.23 -40.71
CA GLY A 85 -64.18 1.75 -40.33
C GLY A 85 -64.27 3.28 -40.23
N GLY A 86 -64.70 3.91 -41.32
CA GLY A 86 -64.92 5.36 -41.38
C GLY A 86 -66.09 5.87 -40.52
N ARG A 87 -65.98 7.13 -40.14
CA ARG A 87 -67.12 8.04 -39.94
C ARG A 87 -66.64 9.48 -39.93
N GLU A 88 -67.23 10.29 -40.78
CA GLU A 88 -67.11 11.75 -40.76
C GLU A 88 -67.72 12.28 -39.45
N GLY A 89 -66.92 13.05 -38.71
CA GLY A 89 -67.30 13.67 -37.46
C GLY A 89 -66.55 14.99 -37.28
N THR A 90 -67.32 16.07 -37.22
CA THR A 90 -66.98 17.48 -37.11
C THR A 90 -65.87 17.81 -36.11
N GLY A 91 -64.99 18.72 -36.53
CA GLY A 91 -63.79 19.12 -35.81
C GLY A 91 -64.04 19.85 -34.48
N GLN A 92 -63.20 19.50 -33.51
CA GLN A 92 -62.87 20.32 -32.36
C GLN A 92 -61.34 20.41 -32.31
N LYS A 93 -60.79 21.57 -32.71
CA LYS A 93 -59.39 21.93 -32.49
C LYS A 93 -59.19 22.19 -31.00
N GLY A 94 -58.66 21.20 -30.29
CA GLY A 94 -58.01 21.38 -28.98
C GLY A 94 -56.54 21.00 -29.12
N GLU A 95 -55.69 21.95 -29.51
CA GLU A 95 -54.24 21.80 -29.55
C GLU A 95 -53.66 21.79 -28.11
N GLU A 96 -53.80 20.68 -27.39
CA GLU A 96 -52.85 20.35 -26.32
C GLU A 96 -51.67 19.61 -26.96
N GLY A 97 -50.82 20.38 -27.65
CA GLY A 97 -49.51 19.90 -28.05
C GLY A 97 -48.73 19.52 -26.78
N THR A 98 -48.53 18.23 -26.53
CA THR A 98 -47.68 17.71 -25.46
C THR A 98 -46.33 18.42 -25.52
N ARG A 99 -46.12 19.38 -24.62
CA ARG A 99 -44.90 20.18 -24.51
C ARG A 99 -43.76 19.22 -24.18
N GLY A 100 -42.81 19.06 -25.10
CA GLY A 100 -41.77 18.04 -24.99
C GLY A 100 -40.78 18.33 -23.87
N GLY A 101 -40.82 17.58 -22.77
CA GLY A 101 -39.86 17.66 -21.67
C GLY A 101 -38.47 17.08 -21.99
N LEU A 102 -37.50 17.28 -21.11
CA LEU A 102 -36.26 16.51 -21.05
C LEU A 102 -36.38 15.48 -19.93
N THR A 103 -35.64 14.38 -20.02
CA THR A 103 -35.49 13.39 -18.97
C THR A 103 -34.02 13.22 -18.71
N LEU A 104 -33.58 13.49 -17.48
CA LEU A 104 -32.23 13.24 -17.03
C LEU A 104 -32.19 11.90 -16.31
N ARG A 105 -31.35 10.98 -16.76
CA ARG A 105 -31.07 9.71 -16.09
C ARG A 105 -29.64 9.72 -15.59
N VAL A 106 -29.47 9.73 -14.27
CA VAL A 106 -28.17 9.73 -13.59
C VAL A 106 -27.90 8.32 -13.06
N GLN A 107 -26.82 7.71 -13.53
CA GLN A 107 -26.32 6.43 -13.08
C GLN A 107 -25.00 6.64 -12.33
N VAL A 108 -24.92 6.18 -11.10
CA VAL A 108 -23.70 6.18 -10.31
C VAL A 108 -23.21 4.75 -10.17
N SER A 109 -21.96 4.49 -10.54
CA SER A 109 -21.36 3.17 -10.46
C SER A 109 -19.99 3.19 -9.77
N LYS A 110 -19.60 2.04 -9.22
CA LYS A 110 -18.27 1.82 -8.63
C LYS A 110 -17.71 0.51 -9.19
N LEU A 111 -16.52 0.58 -9.79
CA LEU A 111 -15.85 -0.61 -10.36
C LEU A 111 -16.75 -1.38 -11.36
N GLY A 112 -17.58 -0.65 -12.11
CA GLY A 112 -18.52 -1.22 -13.08
C GLY A 112 -19.85 -1.72 -12.51
N GLN A 113 -20.02 -1.72 -11.17
CA GLN A 113 -21.30 -2.08 -10.53
C GLN A 113 -22.16 -0.83 -10.36
N LEU A 114 -23.37 -0.85 -10.92
CA LEU A 114 -24.38 0.21 -10.74
C LEU A 114 -24.81 0.24 -9.27
N LEU A 115 -24.64 1.39 -8.62
CA LEU A 115 -25.05 1.61 -7.24
C LEU A 115 -26.40 2.33 -7.17
N VAL A 116 -26.54 3.40 -7.93
CA VAL A 116 -27.75 4.23 -7.94
C VAL A 116 -28.13 4.57 -9.37
N GLU A 117 -29.41 4.52 -9.63
CA GLU A 117 -30.01 5.09 -10.82
C GLU A 117 -31.17 6.01 -10.42
N GLU A 118 -31.12 7.24 -10.91
CA GLU A 118 -32.12 8.27 -10.66
C GLU A 118 -32.59 8.86 -11.98
N THR A 119 -33.89 9.07 -12.12
CA THR A 119 -34.47 9.69 -13.30
C THR A 119 -35.27 10.91 -12.90
N HIS A 120 -35.04 12.02 -13.59
CA HIS A 120 -35.72 13.28 -13.35
C HIS A 120 -36.28 13.82 -14.65
N ALA A 121 -37.60 13.88 -14.72
CA ALA A 121 -38.30 14.56 -15.80
C ALA A 121 -38.22 16.07 -15.57
N TRP A 122 -37.73 16.77 -16.58
CA TRP A 122 -37.59 18.20 -16.63
C TRP A 122 -38.63 18.82 -17.58
N PRO A 123 -39.54 19.67 -17.10
CA PRO A 123 -40.42 20.43 -17.98
C PRO A 123 -39.64 21.52 -18.72
N THR A 124 -39.46 21.36 -20.04
CA THR A 124 -38.71 22.33 -20.87
C THR A 124 -39.39 23.68 -21.02
N TRP A 125 -40.70 23.75 -20.77
CA TRP A 125 -41.48 24.98 -20.91
C TRP A 125 -41.16 26.03 -19.86
N GLU A 126 -40.46 25.66 -18.78
CA GLU A 126 -40.01 26.60 -17.74
C GLU A 126 -38.75 27.38 -18.13
N SER A 127 -38.09 27.00 -19.23
CA SER A 127 -36.77 27.53 -19.59
C SER A 127 -36.81 28.20 -20.96
N THR A 128 -36.94 29.53 -20.98
CA THR A 128 -36.73 30.35 -22.19
C THR A 128 -35.25 30.51 -22.52
N THR A 129 -34.37 30.22 -21.57
CA THR A 129 -32.92 30.31 -21.71
C THR A 129 -32.36 29.04 -22.35
N ARG A 130 -31.49 29.22 -23.33
CA ARG A 130 -30.70 28.16 -23.95
C ARG A 130 -29.24 28.31 -23.55
N LYS A 131 -28.53 27.19 -23.47
CA LYS A 131 -27.10 27.15 -23.20
C LYS A 131 -26.38 26.27 -24.23
N SER A 132 -25.10 26.53 -24.42
CA SER A 132 -24.24 25.60 -25.16
C SER A 132 -24.21 24.24 -24.45
N ARG A 133 -23.92 23.19 -25.21
CA ARG A 133 -23.74 21.84 -24.66
C ARG A 133 -22.64 21.83 -23.60
N GLU A 134 -21.55 22.55 -23.86
CA GLU A 134 -20.37 22.65 -23.01
C GLU A 134 -20.73 23.27 -21.66
N ASP A 135 -21.54 24.33 -21.65
CA ASP A 135 -21.98 24.99 -20.41
C ASP A 135 -22.89 24.09 -19.56
N VAL A 136 -23.79 23.33 -20.20
CA VAL A 136 -24.66 22.38 -19.49
C VAL A 136 -23.84 21.24 -18.89
N VAL A 137 -22.85 20.72 -19.62
CA VAL A 137 -21.92 19.70 -19.12
C VAL A 137 -21.09 20.26 -17.95
N GLY A 138 -20.62 21.51 -18.06
CA GLY A 138 -19.90 22.21 -17.00
C GLY A 138 -20.72 22.38 -15.73
N ASP A 139 -21.96 22.87 -15.86
CA ASP A 139 -22.91 23.01 -14.73
C ASP A 139 -23.20 21.65 -14.06
N MET A 140 -23.39 20.59 -14.85
CA MET A 140 -23.58 19.24 -14.31
C MET A 140 -22.32 18.72 -13.61
N GLY A 141 -21.14 18.96 -14.18
CA GLY A 141 -19.85 18.62 -13.58
C GLY A 141 -19.62 19.29 -12.23
N GLU A 142 -19.93 20.60 -12.14
CA GLU A 142 -19.81 21.37 -10.89
C GLU A 142 -20.79 20.86 -9.82
N VAL A 143 -22.04 20.60 -10.19
CA VAL A 143 -23.08 20.19 -9.23
C VAL A 143 -22.93 18.73 -8.83
N LEU A 144 -22.80 17.81 -9.79
CA LEU A 144 -22.73 16.35 -9.56
C LEU A 144 -21.31 15.85 -9.26
N GLY A 145 -20.32 16.74 -9.25
CA GLY A 145 -18.90 16.43 -9.04
C GLY A 145 -18.54 15.93 -7.64
N VAL A 146 -19.34 16.24 -6.63
CA VAL A 146 -19.04 15.94 -5.22
C VAL A 146 -20.30 15.55 -4.46
N TYR A 147 -20.35 14.38 -3.82
CA TYR A 147 -21.46 13.96 -2.96
C TYR A 147 -21.07 14.14 -1.49
N GLY A 148 -21.46 15.30 -0.95
CA GLY A 148 -20.85 15.96 0.22
C GLY A 148 -20.80 15.15 1.51
N GLU A 149 -21.86 14.44 1.89
CA GLU A 149 -21.88 13.69 3.16
C GLU A 149 -20.98 12.45 3.15
N LEU A 150 -20.68 11.90 1.97
CA LEU A 150 -19.82 10.73 1.80
C LEU A 150 -18.37 11.09 1.47
N GLY A 151 -18.06 12.38 1.30
CA GLY A 151 -16.76 12.84 0.79
C GLY A 151 -16.42 12.29 -0.60
N MET A 152 -17.42 11.80 -1.35
CA MET A 152 -17.19 11.13 -2.62
C MET A 152 -17.04 12.11 -3.77
N ARG A 153 -16.05 11.90 -4.63
CA ARG A 153 -15.82 12.68 -5.85
C ARG A 153 -16.25 11.89 -7.09
N ALA A 154 -17.03 12.52 -7.95
CA ALA A 154 -17.31 11.97 -9.28
C ALA A 154 -16.06 12.09 -10.13
N ARG A 155 -15.67 10.98 -10.77
CA ARG A 155 -14.47 10.92 -11.60
C ARG A 155 -14.70 11.47 -13.01
N ALA A 156 -15.88 11.24 -13.55
CA ALA A 156 -16.33 11.73 -14.83
C ALA A 156 -17.84 11.94 -14.77
N VAL A 157 -18.32 13.00 -15.41
CA VAL A 157 -19.75 13.22 -15.70
C VAL A 157 -19.88 13.10 -17.21
N VAL A 158 -20.26 11.92 -17.68
CA VAL A 158 -20.42 11.66 -19.13
C VAL A 158 -21.85 11.97 -19.50
N VAL A 159 -22.04 12.98 -20.36
CA VAL A 159 -23.38 13.40 -20.80
C VAL A 159 -23.67 12.89 -22.21
N THR A 160 -24.63 11.97 -22.32
CA THR A 160 -25.07 11.36 -23.60
C THR A 160 -26.49 11.80 -23.97
N GLY A 161 -26.86 11.66 -25.25
CA GLY A 161 -28.22 11.99 -25.74
C GLY A 161 -28.45 13.45 -26.17
N LEU A 162 -27.51 14.36 -25.90
CA LEU A 162 -27.62 15.77 -26.33
C LEU A 162 -27.46 16.01 -27.84
N GLY A 163 -26.87 15.07 -28.59
CA GLY A 163 -26.52 15.24 -30.01
C GLY A 163 -27.36 14.44 -31.03
N GLU A 164 -28.11 13.43 -30.61
CA GLU A 164 -28.94 12.61 -31.53
C GLU A 164 -30.33 13.21 -31.79
N ALA A 165 -30.63 14.35 -31.15
CA ALA A 165 -31.85 15.11 -31.37
C ALA A 165 -31.80 15.94 -32.66
N GLY A 166 -31.39 15.30 -33.76
CA GLY A 166 -31.62 15.65 -35.16
C GLY A 166 -31.54 17.13 -35.54
N VAL A 167 -30.32 17.62 -35.79
CA VAL A 167 -29.98 18.35 -37.02
C VAL A 167 -28.52 17.99 -37.32
N GLU A 168 -28.29 17.10 -38.28
CA GLU A 168 -26.97 17.01 -38.92
C GLU A 168 -26.74 18.36 -39.62
N GLY A 169 -25.96 19.28 -39.03
CA GLY A 169 -25.53 20.47 -39.76
C GLY A 169 -25.07 21.71 -39.01
N GLU A 170 -25.37 21.91 -37.72
CA GLU A 170 -24.97 23.18 -37.05
C GLU A 170 -24.16 22.94 -35.78
N GLU A 171 -22.85 23.24 -35.86
CA GLU A 171 -22.03 23.59 -34.69
C GLU A 171 -22.73 24.74 -33.95
N GLY A 172 -23.38 24.44 -32.82
CA GLY A 172 -24.16 25.41 -32.06
C GLY A 172 -25.48 24.91 -31.47
N SER A 173 -25.71 23.59 -31.37
CA SER A 173 -26.98 23.04 -30.87
C SER A 173 -27.25 23.45 -29.41
N GLU A 174 -28.08 24.49 -29.27
CA GLU A 174 -28.52 25.05 -28.01
C GLU A 174 -29.45 24.10 -27.23
N VAL A 175 -29.03 23.71 -26.02
CA VAL A 175 -29.77 22.82 -25.13
C VAL A 175 -30.64 23.67 -24.18
N PRO A 176 -31.86 23.23 -23.80
CA PRO A 176 -32.62 23.89 -22.73
C PRO A 176 -31.77 24.06 -21.48
N PHE A 177 -31.75 25.27 -20.90
CA PHE A 177 -31.08 25.49 -19.63
C PHE A 177 -31.72 24.67 -18.52
N ILE A 178 -30.90 24.01 -17.72
CA ILE A 178 -31.30 23.20 -16.56
C ILE A 178 -30.90 23.98 -15.30
N PRO A 179 -31.84 24.63 -14.60
CA PRO A 179 -31.59 25.33 -13.36
C PRO A 179 -30.76 24.52 -12.34
N ARG A 180 -29.74 25.19 -11.80
CA ARG A 180 -28.86 24.62 -10.76
C ARG A 180 -29.64 24.14 -9.53
N ARG A 181 -30.79 24.76 -9.20
CA ARG A 181 -31.66 24.32 -8.09
C ARG A 181 -32.09 22.87 -8.26
N ASP A 182 -32.44 22.49 -9.46
CA ASP A 182 -33.06 21.22 -9.75
C ASP A 182 -31.98 20.14 -10.03
N LEU A 183 -30.82 20.54 -10.57
CA LEU A 183 -29.59 19.72 -10.51
C LEU A 183 -29.17 19.43 -9.05
N LYS A 184 -29.26 20.42 -8.15
CA LYS A 184 -29.01 20.23 -6.71
C LYS A 184 -30.03 19.30 -6.08
N ALA A 185 -31.31 19.41 -6.44
CA ALA A 185 -32.35 18.51 -5.95
C ALA A 185 -32.11 17.06 -6.42
N LEU A 186 -31.74 16.88 -7.70
CA LEU A 186 -31.34 15.59 -8.26
C LEU A 186 -30.12 15.01 -7.53
N LYS A 187 -29.09 15.83 -7.33
CA LYS A 187 -27.90 15.48 -6.54
C LYS A 187 -28.26 15.01 -5.14
N SER A 188 -29.13 15.72 -4.43
CA SER A 188 -29.57 15.33 -3.08
C SER A 188 -30.28 13.97 -3.08
N ARG A 189 -31.13 13.68 -4.06
CA ARG A 189 -31.78 12.36 -4.19
C ARG A 189 -30.77 11.25 -4.49
N VAL A 190 -29.84 11.49 -5.42
CA VAL A 190 -28.74 10.56 -5.71
C VAL A 190 -27.90 10.30 -4.47
N ALA A 191 -27.52 11.36 -3.73
CA ALA A 191 -26.74 11.25 -2.50
C ALA A 191 -27.43 10.39 -1.43
N ALA A 192 -28.73 10.64 -1.20
CA ALA A 192 -29.52 9.92 -0.20
C ALA A 192 -29.61 8.42 -0.50
N ARG A 193 -29.58 8.02 -1.78
CA ARG A 193 -29.58 6.61 -2.18
C ARG A 193 -28.17 6.02 -2.30
N LEU A 194 -27.17 6.84 -2.56
CA LEU A 194 -25.79 6.40 -2.78
C LEU A 194 -25.16 5.89 -1.50
N ALA A 195 -25.41 6.53 -0.36
CA ALA A 195 -24.87 6.12 0.94
C ALA A 195 -25.19 4.64 1.28
N PRO A 196 -26.47 4.22 1.38
CA PRO A 196 -26.80 2.83 1.70
C PRO A 196 -26.40 1.84 0.59
N ALA A 197 -26.48 2.24 -0.68
CA ALA A 197 -26.04 1.40 -1.80
C ALA A 197 -24.52 1.14 -1.77
N TYR A 198 -23.75 2.15 -1.38
CA TYR A 198 -22.30 2.04 -1.26
C TYR A 198 -21.88 1.19 -0.06
N GLU A 199 -22.56 1.32 1.09
CA GLU A 199 -22.35 0.44 2.24
C GLU A 199 -22.64 -1.03 1.89
N ALA A 200 -23.78 -1.30 1.23
CA ALA A 200 -24.12 -2.64 0.77
C ALA A 200 -23.06 -3.20 -0.20
N PHE A 201 -22.54 -2.37 -1.11
CA PHE A 201 -21.45 -2.74 -2.01
C PHE A 201 -20.16 -3.12 -1.26
N LEU A 202 -19.81 -2.37 -0.22
CA LEU A 202 -18.63 -2.67 0.62
C LEU A 202 -18.81 -4.00 1.36
N GLU A 203 -19.96 -4.23 1.97
CA GLU A 203 -20.27 -5.49 2.66
C GLU A 203 -20.26 -6.69 1.71
N GLU A 204 -20.82 -6.55 0.51
CA GLU A 204 -20.78 -7.60 -0.51
C GLU A 204 -19.33 -7.92 -0.93
N ARG A 205 -18.48 -6.89 -1.11
CA ARG A 205 -17.06 -7.10 -1.42
C ARG A 205 -16.28 -7.72 -0.27
N LYS A 206 -16.52 -7.30 0.98
CA LYS A 206 -15.95 -7.94 2.18
C LYS A 206 -16.33 -9.42 2.20
N GLY A 207 -17.61 -9.74 2.00
CA GLY A 207 -18.09 -11.12 1.94
C GLY A 207 -17.44 -11.94 0.81
N ARG A 208 -17.29 -11.37 -0.39
CA ARG A 208 -16.55 -12.03 -1.50
C ARG A 208 -15.09 -12.27 -1.16
N ALA A 209 -14.40 -11.31 -0.55
CA ALA A 209 -13.00 -11.45 -0.14
C ALA A 209 -12.86 -12.56 0.92
N VAL A 210 -13.73 -12.56 1.94
CA VAL A 210 -13.82 -13.60 2.97
C VAL A 210 -14.02 -14.98 2.34
N ARG A 211 -14.98 -15.14 1.41
CA ARG A 211 -15.23 -16.40 0.69
C ARG A 211 -14.06 -16.83 -0.21
N ALA A 212 -13.44 -15.90 -0.92
CA ALA A 212 -12.27 -16.19 -1.77
C ALA A 212 -11.05 -16.65 -0.96
N LEU A 213 -10.96 -16.23 0.31
CA LEU A 213 -9.96 -16.69 1.27
C LEU A 213 -10.34 -18.01 1.95
N GLY A 214 -11.46 -18.64 1.57
CA GLY A 214 -11.95 -19.90 2.15
C GLY A 214 -12.48 -19.77 3.59
N LEU A 215 -12.90 -18.57 3.99
CA LEU A 215 -13.43 -18.31 5.34
C LEU A 215 -14.95 -18.45 5.34
N GLY A 216 -15.51 -19.24 6.28
CA GLY A 216 -16.96 -19.37 6.42
C GLY A 216 -17.63 -18.08 6.95
N GLU A 217 -18.81 -17.73 6.43
CA GLU A 217 -19.55 -16.50 6.82
C GLU A 217 -19.86 -16.42 8.33
N LYS A 218 -20.08 -17.56 9.00
CA LYS A 218 -20.28 -17.61 10.47
C LYS A 218 -18.98 -17.42 11.26
N GLU A 219 -17.82 -17.70 10.69
CA GLU A 219 -16.51 -17.59 11.38
C GLU A 219 -15.89 -16.20 11.26
N ALA A 220 -16.29 -15.42 10.25
CA ALA A 220 -15.86 -14.03 10.08
C ALA A 220 -16.55 -13.05 11.05
N LEU A 221 -17.75 -13.42 11.56
CA LEU A 221 -18.60 -12.55 12.39
C LEU A 221 -18.71 -12.99 13.86
N LEU A 222 -18.36 -14.25 14.18
CA LEU A 222 -18.23 -14.66 15.58
C LEU A 222 -16.87 -14.22 16.11
N VAL A 223 -16.84 -12.99 16.62
CA VAL A 223 -15.89 -12.58 17.65
C VAL A 223 -16.47 -13.09 18.98
N PRO A 224 -16.09 -14.27 19.50
CA PRO A 224 -16.37 -14.53 20.91
C PRO A 224 -15.58 -13.50 21.70
N ASN A 225 -16.24 -12.81 22.65
CA ASN A 225 -15.52 -12.17 23.74
C ASN A 225 -14.63 -13.25 24.36
N PRO A 226 -13.29 -13.19 24.22
CA PRO A 226 -12.45 -14.14 24.90
C PRO A 226 -12.45 -13.78 26.39
N PRO A 227 -12.28 -14.79 27.28
CA PRO A 227 -12.02 -14.51 28.68
C PRO A 227 -10.83 -13.55 28.76
N SER A 228 -10.95 -12.54 29.62
CA SER A 228 -9.88 -11.60 29.95
C SER A 228 -8.57 -12.37 30.13
N ALA A 229 -7.60 -12.13 29.24
CA ALA A 229 -6.26 -12.69 29.40
C ALA A 229 -5.77 -12.31 30.80
N PRO A 230 -5.24 -13.26 31.59
CA PRO A 230 -4.74 -12.94 32.91
C PRO A 230 -3.66 -11.86 32.78
N PRO A 231 -3.63 -10.85 33.68
CA PRO A 231 -2.57 -9.87 33.68
C PRO A 231 -1.23 -10.59 33.84
N LEU A 232 -0.29 -10.30 32.94
CA LEU A 232 1.06 -10.85 33.01
C LEU A 232 1.73 -10.38 34.31
N PRO A 233 2.50 -11.25 34.99
CA PRO A 233 3.20 -10.86 36.19
C PRO A 233 4.20 -9.73 35.89
N PRO A 234 4.44 -8.81 36.84
CA PRO A 234 5.36 -7.70 36.68
C PRO A 234 6.82 -8.17 36.79
N GLY A 235 7.32 -8.88 35.78
CA GLY A 235 8.75 -9.10 35.52
C GLY A 235 9.23 -8.06 34.51
N ARG A 236 9.92 -7.01 35.00
CA ARG A 236 9.96 -5.66 34.39
C ARG A 236 10.72 -5.51 33.06
N TRP A 237 11.50 -6.48 32.58
CA TRP A 237 12.35 -6.30 31.39
C TRP A 237 12.51 -7.53 30.49
N GLU A 238 12.30 -8.73 31.02
CA GLU A 238 12.83 -10.00 30.49
C GLU A 238 12.33 -10.41 29.10
N ASN A 239 11.20 -9.85 28.64
CA ASN A 239 10.56 -10.29 27.40
C ASN A 239 10.63 -9.27 26.25
N ARG A 240 11.33 -8.14 26.42
CA ARG A 240 11.54 -7.18 25.32
C ARG A 240 12.77 -7.58 24.51
N ARG A 241 12.61 -7.62 23.19
CA ARG A 241 13.69 -7.82 22.23
C ARG A 241 13.82 -6.60 21.32
N PHE A 242 15.05 -6.15 21.09
CA PHE A 242 15.32 -4.93 20.33
C PHE A 242 16.18 -5.19 19.12
N ALA A 243 15.76 -4.64 17.99
CA ALA A 243 16.56 -4.49 16.81
C ALA A 243 16.90 -3.01 16.58
N VAL A 244 18.10 -2.71 16.10
CA VAL A 244 18.50 -1.35 15.70
C VAL A 244 18.82 -1.35 14.21
N LYS A 245 18.05 -0.59 13.43
CA LYS A 245 18.19 -0.49 11.98
C LYS A 245 18.97 0.78 11.61
N ILE A 246 20.04 0.63 10.82
CA ILE A 246 20.96 1.71 10.43
C ILE A 246 21.26 1.68 8.93
N ASP A 247 21.54 2.85 8.34
CA ASP A 247 21.97 2.99 6.93
C ASP A 247 23.42 3.47 6.76
N ARG A 248 24.11 3.76 7.87
CA ARG A 248 25.47 4.28 7.91
C ARG A 248 26.32 3.40 8.83
N LEU A 249 27.46 2.93 8.31
CA LEU A 249 28.37 2.08 9.08
C LEU A 249 29.01 2.83 10.26
N GLU A 250 29.11 4.14 10.17
CA GLU A 250 29.59 5.03 11.24
C GLU A 250 28.72 4.92 12.50
N TYR A 251 27.44 4.52 12.38
CA TYR A 251 26.58 4.29 13.53
C TYR A 251 26.96 3.04 14.32
N LEU A 252 27.75 2.12 13.75
CA LEU A 252 28.31 1.01 14.52
C LEU A 252 29.28 1.51 15.60
N ASP A 253 30.04 2.57 15.35
CA ASP A 253 30.96 3.12 16.36
C ASP A 253 30.18 3.75 17.53
N LEU A 254 29.08 4.44 17.20
CA LEU A 254 28.19 5.02 18.21
C LEU A 254 27.48 3.94 19.02
N LEU A 255 27.03 2.86 18.37
CA LEU A 255 26.42 1.72 19.06
C LEU A 255 27.44 0.96 19.91
N ASP A 256 28.67 0.77 19.43
CA ASP A 256 29.76 0.14 20.19
C ASP A 256 30.04 0.94 21.47
N GLU A 257 30.18 2.27 21.33
CA GLU A 257 30.32 3.17 22.46
C GLU A 257 29.14 3.11 23.43
N TYR A 258 27.90 3.13 22.92
CA TYR A 258 26.71 3.08 23.76
C TYR A 258 26.62 1.77 24.55
N LEU A 259 26.84 0.64 23.88
CA LEU A 259 26.77 -0.69 24.51
C LEU A 259 27.89 -0.86 25.54
N ASP A 260 29.13 -0.46 25.23
CA ASP A 260 30.29 -0.63 26.11
C ASP A 260 30.30 0.36 27.28
N GLN A 261 29.93 1.62 27.07
CA GLN A 261 30.13 2.66 28.07
C GLN A 261 28.87 2.95 28.89
N ILE A 262 27.70 2.86 28.26
CA ILE A 262 26.44 3.27 28.90
C ILE A 262 25.69 2.06 29.45
N LEU A 263 25.65 0.95 28.71
CA LEU A 263 24.91 -0.24 29.16
C LEU A 263 25.76 -1.23 29.97
N ALA A 264 27.06 -1.39 29.68
CA ALA A 264 27.90 -2.34 30.41
C ALA A 264 27.89 -2.15 31.96
N PRO A 265 27.85 -0.91 32.51
CA PRO A 265 27.75 -0.72 33.96
C PRO A 265 26.45 -1.27 34.60
N TRP A 266 25.41 -1.47 33.80
CA TRP A 266 24.13 -2.04 34.25
C TRP A 266 24.14 -3.58 34.22
N GLY A 267 25.28 -4.19 33.90
CA GLY A 267 25.45 -5.64 33.76
C GLY A 267 24.86 -6.19 32.45
N GLU A 268 25.18 -7.46 32.17
CA GLU A 268 24.27 -8.28 31.36
C GLU A 268 22.93 -8.34 32.12
N ARG A 269 21.77 -8.28 31.44
CA ARG A 269 20.44 -8.39 32.07
C ARG A 269 20.48 -9.46 33.17
N GLU A 270 20.27 -9.05 34.42
CA GLU A 270 20.52 -9.87 35.63
C GLU A 270 20.11 -11.33 35.40
N GLY A 271 21.11 -12.22 35.29
CA GLY A 271 20.92 -13.67 35.28
C GLY A 271 20.75 -14.39 33.93
N GLU A 272 20.69 -13.71 32.77
CA GLU A 272 20.40 -14.39 31.48
C GLU A 272 21.50 -14.35 30.41
N GLY A 273 22.58 -13.58 30.59
CA GLY A 273 23.64 -13.45 29.57
C GLY A 273 23.16 -12.90 28.22
N ARG A 274 22.03 -12.17 28.21
CA ARG A 274 21.42 -11.61 27.00
C ARG A 274 21.86 -10.16 26.75
N ALA A 275 22.15 -9.87 25.48
CA ALA A 275 22.44 -8.53 25.01
C ALA A 275 21.20 -7.62 25.11
N TRP A 276 21.42 -6.33 25.32
CA TRP A 276 20.37 -5.31 25.35
C TRP A 276 19.74 -5.06 23.97
N VAL A 277 20.49 -5.36 22.91
CA VAL A 277 20.07 -5.34 21.50
C VAL A 277 20.26 -6.75 20.97
N ASP A 278 19.20 -7.35 20.42
CA ASP A 278 19.25 -8.70 19.86
C ASP A 278 19.77 -8.70 18.43
N GLU A 279 19.53 -7.62 17.68
CA GLU A 279 19.82 -7.54 16.25
C GLU A 279 20.23 -6.13 15.79
N VAL A 280 21.20 -6.06 14.89
CA VAL A 280 21.46 -4.88 14.06
C VAL A 280 21.04 -5.19 12.63
N VAL A 281 20.18 -4.33 12.09
CA VAL A 281 19.68 -4.41 10.71
C VAL A 281 20.40 -3.34 9.90
N PHE A 282 21.21 -3.72 8.91
CA PHE A 282 21.91 -2.78 8.06
C PHE A 282 21.22 -2.64 6.70
N GLU A 283 20.79 -1.43 6.35
CA GLU A 283 20.22 -1.11 5.04
C GLU A 283 21.27 -0.40 4.17
N PRO A 284 21.87 -1.07 3.17
CA PRO A 284 22.91 -0.49 2.35
C PRO A 284 22.30 0.55 1.41
N LYS A 285 22.51 1.84 1.73
CA LYS A 285 22.15 2.95 0.83
C LYS A 285 23.31 3.35 -0.05
N ARG A 286 23.09 3.33 -1.37
CA ARG A 286 24.12 3.57 -2.39
C ARG A 286 25.01 4.76 -2.07
N MET A 287 24.41 5.84 -1.58
CA MET A 287 25.12 7.09 -1.34
C MET A 287 26.12 7.06 -0.19
N PHE A 288 25.89 6.24 0.83
CA PHE A 288 26.81 6.07 1.95
C PHE A 288 27.84 4.97 1.67
N LEU A 289 27.70 4.30 0.51
CA LEU A 289 28.47 3.13 0.14
C LEU A 289 29.29 3.29 -1.13
N ALA A 290 29.11 4.36 -1.90
CA ALA A 290 29.77 4.54 -3.19
C ALA A 290 31.31 4.46 -3.14
N ALA A 291 31.93 4.70 -1.98
CA ALA A 291 33.37 4.60 -1.77
C ALA A 291 33.81 3.35 -0.95
N LYS A 292 32.87 2.54 -0.46
CA LYS A 292 33.15 1.43 0.45
C LYS A 292 33.02 0.10 -0.29
N LYS A 293 33.99 -0.80 -0.11
CA LYS A 293 33.87 -2.16 -0.64
C LYS A 293 32.87 -2.96 0.21
N PRO A 294 31.95 -3.72 -0.41
CA PRO A 294 30.99 -4.56 0.32
C PRO A 294 31.66 -5.45 1.37
N ASP A 295 32.73 -6.17 1.00
CA ASP A 295 33.43 -7.10 1.91
C ASP A 295 33.95 -6.42 3.19
N GLU A 296 34.51 -5.21 3.08
CA GLU A 296 35.02 -4.45 4.22
C GLU A 296 33.88 -4.01 5.15
N GLY A 297 32.77 -3.55 4.58
CA GLY A 297 31.58 -3.16 5.34
C GLY A 297 30.90 -4.33 6.03
N ILE A 298 30.77 -5.46 5.34
CA ILE A 298 30.24 -6.71 5.89
C ILE A 298 31.16 -7.26 6.99
N ALA A 299 32.48 -7.29 6.78
CA ALA A 299 33.42 -7.74 7.79
C ALA A 299 33.29 -6.92 9.08
N ARG A 300 33.13 -5.60 8.96
CA ARG A 300 32.88 -4.70 10.08
C ARG A 300 31.56 -5.01 10.81
N LEU A 301 30.47 -5.21 10.07
CA LEU A 301 29.17 -5.59 10.64
C LEU A 301 29.25 -6.91 11.42
N LEU A 302 29.87 -7.94 10.83
CA LEU A 302 30.03 -9.25 11.46
C LEU A 302 30.97 -9.20 12.67
N ALA A 303 32.02 -8.37 12.62
CA ALA A 303 32.89 -8.14 13.77
C ALA A 303 32.12 -7.49 14.93
N PHE A 304 31.30 -6.47 14.65
CA PHE A 304 30.39 -5.87 15.63
C PHE A 304 29.42 -6.91 16.22
N GLY A 305 28.77 -7.71 15.36
CA GLY A 305 27.85 -8.76 15.78
C GLY A 305 28.51 -9.80 16.71
N ARG A 306 29.73 -10.26 16.38
CA ARG A 306 30.48 -11.18 17.25
C ARG A 306 30.88 -10.54 18.58
N ARG A 307 31.38 -9.31 18.57
CA ARG A 307 31.82 -8.58 19.77
C ARG A 307 30.69 -8.44 20.78
N HIS A 308 29.52 -8.02 20.32
CA HIS A 308 28.36 -7.76 21.18
C HIS A 308 27.38 -8.92 21.30
N ARG A 309 27.67 -10.06 20.65
CA ARG A 309 26.75 -11.21 20.51
C ARG A 309 25.38 -10.80 19.95
N VAL A 310 25.39 -9.88 18.99
CA VAL A 310 24.21 -9.33 18.32
C VAL A 310 24.07 -9.95 16.94
N ARG A 311 22.85 -10.33 16.56
CA ARG A 311 22.56 -10.83 15.21
C ARG A 311 22.74 -9.70 14.20
N VAL A 312 23.30 -10.01 13.04
CA VAL A 312 23.41 -9.06 11.92
C VAL A 312 22.44 -9.48 10.83
N ARG A 313 21.59 -8.54 10.38
CA ARG A 313 20.65 -8.71 9.28
C ARG A 313 20.94 -7.69 8.18
N LEU A 314 20.92 -8.13 6.92
CA LEU A 314 21.00 -7.22 5.79
C LEU A 314 19.59 -6.88 5.29
N ALA A 315 19.18 -5.62 5.41
CA ALA A 315 17.93 -5.13 4.83
C ALA A 315 18.14 -4.73 3.38
N LEU A 316 17.22 -5.11 2.49
CA LEU A 316 17.23 -4.62 1.12
C LEU A 316 16.44 -3.29 1.06
N PRO A 317 16.94 -2.28 0.33
CA PRO A 317 16.26 -0.99 0.25
C PRO A 317 14.81 -1.11 -0.22
N THR A 318 13.91 -0.30 0.35
CA THR A 318 12.48 -0.29 -0.01
C THR A 318 12.24 -0.03 -1.50
N VAL A 319 13.17 0.67 -2.17
CA VAL A 319 13.12 0.90 -3.62
C VAL A 319 14.48 0.54 -4.20
N VAL A 320 14.52 -0.48 -5.05
CA VAL A 320 15.71 -0.89 -5.79
C VAL A 320 15.49 -0.59 -7.26
N ARG A 321 16.23 0.40 -7.79
CA ARG A 321 16.20 0.72 -9.22
C ARG A 321 17.12 -0.20 -9.99
N ALA A 322 16.92 -0.29 -11.31
CA ALA A 322 17.79 -1.08 -12.18
C ALA A 322 19.29 -0.72 -12.06
N TRP A 323 19.61 0.55 -11.76
CA TRP A 323 21.00 0.99 -11.55
C TRP A 323 21.48 0.92 -10.10
N ASP A 324 20.58 0.70 -9.14
CA ASP A 324 20.92 0.42 -7.73
C ASP A 324 21.04 -1.09 -7.49
N ALA A 325 20.46 -1.91 -8.38
CA ALA A 325 20.55 -3.36 -8.30
C ALA A 325 22.00 -3.88 -8.31
N PRO A 326 22.94 -3.45 -9.19
CA PRO A 326 24.31 -3.96 -9.14
C PRO A 326 25.03 -3.75 -7.80
N PRO A 327 25.04 -2.55 -7.19
CA PRO A 327 25.64 -2.41 -5.87
C PRO A 327 24.87 -3.21 -4.81
N VAL A 328 23.54 -3.22 -4.80
CA VAL A 328 22.77 -4.02 -3.82
C VAL A 328 23.11 -5.52 -3.94
N ARG A 329 23.22 -6.06 -5.16
CA ARG A 329 23.63 -7.45 -5.42
C ARG A 329 25.02 -7.74 -4.84
N ALA A 330 25.99 -6.86 -5.08
CA ALA A 330 27.33 -7.02 -4.53
C ALA A 330 27.34 -7.08 -2.99
N TRP A 331 26.46 -6.33 -2.33
CA TRP A 331 26.28 -6.41 -0.87
C TRP A 331 25.60 -7.70 -0.41
N VAL A 332 24.59 -8.18 -1.14
CA VAL A 332 23.93 -9.47 -0.85
C VAL A 332 24.91 -10.63 -1.00
N GLU A 333 25.68 -10.65 -2.09
CA GLU A 333 26.71 -11.67 -2.37
C GLU A 333 27.81 -11.67 -1.31
N ALA A 334 28.38 -10.50 -1.00
CA ALA A 334 29.40 -10.35 0.03
C ALA A 334 28.89 -10.80 1.40
N PHE A 335 27.65 -10.44 1.75
CA PHE A 335 27.04 -10.84 3.02
C PHE A 335 26.82 -12.35 3.10
N ALA A 336 26.30 -12.95 2.03
CA ALA A 336 26.09 -14.40 1.97
C ALA A 336 27.41 -15.16 2.07
N ALA A 337 28.44 -14.74 1.33
CA ALA A 337 29.76 -15.36 1.34
C ALA A 337 30.44 -15.25 2.73
N ALA A 338 30.40 -14.07 3.35
CA ALA A 338 31.03 -13.85 4.65
C ALA A 338 30.34 -14.62 5.79
N GLN A 339 29.01 -14.72 5.75
CA GLN A 339 28.24 -15.53 6.71
C GLN A 339 28.48 -17.02 6.51
N GLU A 340 28.59 -17.51 5.27
CA GLU A 340 28.92 -18.90 4.97
C GLU A 340 30.32 -19.25 5.49
N GLN A 341 31.30 -18.37 5.31
CA GLN A 341 32.65 -18.53 5.88
C GLN A 341 32.65 -18.52 7.41
N ALA A 342 31.85 -17.65 8.03
CA ALA A 342 31.71 -17.61 9.49
C ALA A 342 30.94 -18.82 10.05
N GLY A 343 30.04 -19.41 9.24
CA GLY A 343 29.08 -20.43 9.63
C GLY A 343 29.53 -21.88 9.47
N GLN A 344 30.75 -22.15 8.97
CA GLN A 344 31.31 -23.50 8.76
C GLN A 344 31.46 -24.38 10.04
N GLY A 345 30.83 -24.01 11.16
CA GLY A 345 30.73 -24.84 12.37
C GLY A 345 29.58 -24.53 13.34
N ASP A 346 28.84 -23.42 13.18
CA ASP A 346 27.89 -22.93 14.21
C ASP A 346 26.41 -22.84 13.75
N GLY A 347 26.11 -23.27 12.52
CA GLY A 347 24.74 -23.23 12.00
C GLY A 347 24.15 -21.81 11.90
N SER A 348 25.00 -20.78 11.73
CA SER A 348 24.57 -19.40 11.60
C SER A 348 23.62 -19.22 10.41
N ARG A 349 22.48 -18.59 10.66
CA ARG A 349 21.42 -18.36 9.66
C ARG A 349 21.73 -17.10 8.85
N LEU A 350 21.54 -17.16 7.54
CA LEU A 350 21.58 -15.97 6.68
C LEU A 350 20.37 -15.10 6.98
N CYS A 351 20.57 -13.88 7.48
CA CYS A 351 19.48 -13.03 7.92
C CYS A 351 19.25 -11.87 6.95
N PHE A 352 18.07 -11.81 6.32
CA PHE A 352 17.68 -10.71 5.42
C PHE A 352 16.38 -10.05 5.86
N GLU A 353 16.21 -8.76 5.55
CA GLU A 353 14.93 -8.05 5.65
C GLU A 353 14.46 -7.59 4.26
N VAL A 354 13.19 -7.79 3.96
CA VAL A 354 12.55 -7.38 2.71
C VAL A 354 11.49 -6.30 2.95
N GLY A 355 11.61 -5.18 2.26
CA GLY A 355 10.59 -4.11 2.29
C GLY A 355 9.68 -4.06 1.06
N ASN A 356 9.91 -4.90 0.06
CA ASN A 356 9.09 -5.00 -1.14
C ASN A 356 9.28 -6.37 -1.82
N LEU A 357 8.40 -6.73 -2.76
CA LEU A 357 8.46 -8.00 -3.48
C LEU A 357 9.65 -8.10 -4.45
N GLY A 358 10.19 -6.97 -4.94
CA GLY A 358 11.40 -6.96 -5.76
C GLY A 358 12.65 -7.37 -4.97
N ALA A 359 12.75 -7.00 -3.70
CA ALA A 359 13.78 -7.45 -2.79
C ALA A 359 13.70 -8.98 -2.57
N TRP A 360 12.50 -9.51 -2.46
CA TRP A 360 12.28 -10.96 -2.42
C TRP A 360 12.77 -11.65 -3.69
N GLY A 361 12.34 -11.16 -4.87
CA GLY A 361 12.80 -11.70 -6.16
C GLY A 361 14.32 -11.62 -6.34
N LEU A 362 14.97 -10.58 -5.80
CA LEU A 362 16.42 -10.48 -5.81
C LEU A 362 17.07 -11.63 -5.02
N LEU A 363 16.57 -11.95 -3.84
CA LEU A 363 17.07 -13.06 -3.03
C LEU A 363 16.83 -14.42 -3.70
N GLU A 364 15.69 -14.61 -4.37
CA GLU A 364 15.41 -15.81 -5.19
C GLU A 364 16.39 -15.97 -6.35
N GLU A 365 16.69 -14.89 -7.09
CA GLU A 365 17.64 -14.91 -8.20
C GLU A 365 19.06 -15.34 -7.76
N HIS A 366 19.42 -15.08 -6.50
CA HIS A 366 20.70 -15.51 -5.91
C HIS A 366 20.63 -16.92 -5.29
N GLY A 367 19.54 -17.66 -5.48
CA GLY A 367 19.36 -19.00 -4.92
C GLY A 367 19.30 -19.01 -3.38
N LEU A 368 19.01 -17.86 -2.77
CA LEU A 368 18.84 -17.75 -1.32
C LEU A 368 17.41 -18.11 -0.91
N LEU A 369 16.46 -18.06 -1.85
CA LEU A 369 15.06 -18.39 -1.63
C LEU A 369 14.49 -19.28 -2.76
N PRO A 370 13.47 -20.11 -2.46
CA PRO A 370 13.02 -20.46 -1.12
C PRO A 370 14.09 -21.27 -0.38
N ALA A 371 14.20 -21.09 0.95
CA ALA A 371 15.22 -21.75 1.77
C ALA A 371 15.22 -23.29 1.63
N SER A 372 14.06 -23.86 1.29
CA SER A 372 13.86 -25.30 1.10
C SER A 372 14.63 -25.90 -0.07
N SER A 373 15.00 -25.13 -1.10
CA SER A 373 15.69 -25.66 -2.28
C SER A 373 17.21 -25.59 -2.21
N SER A 374 17.78 -24.70 -1.40
CA SER A 374 19.23 -24.48 -1.35
C SER A 374 19.93 -25.23 -0.21
N GLY A 375 19.18 -25.87 0.70
CA GLY A 375 19.72 -26.45 1.93
C GLY A 375 20.26 -25.40 2.91
N ARG A 376 20.19 -24.11 2.56
CA ARG A 376 20.63 -22.98 3.38
C ARG A 376 19.48 -22.50 4.24
N HIS A 377 19.71 -22.36 5.54
CA HIS A 377 18.72 -21.77 6.43
C HIS A 377 18.76 -20.24 6.31
N VAL A 378 17.86 -19.68 5.51
CA VAL A 378 17.67 -18.23 5.37
C VAL A 378 16.54 -17.77 6.28
N ASP A 379 16.83 -16.81 7.14
CA ASP A 379 15.89 -16.15 8.05
C ASP A 379 15.45 -14.81 7.43
N VAL A 380 14.21 -14.71 6.98
CA VAL A 380 13.66 -13.50 6.36
C VAL A 380 12.74 -12.77 7.33
N THR A 381 12.83 -11.45 7.37
CA THR A 381 11.87 -10.57 8.07
C THR A 381 11.26 -9.56 7.09
N THR A 382 10.10 -9.01 7.42
CA THR A 382 9.48 -7.94 6.63
C THR A 382 9.76 -6.57 7.24
N ASP A 383 9.90 -5.56 6.37
CA ASP A 383 9.81 -4.16 6.78
C ASP A 383 8.34 -3.67 6.79
N PHE A 384 8.05 -2.55 7.47
CA PHE A 384 6.69 -2.00 7.60
C PHE A 384 6.08 -1.60 6.25
N THR A 385 6.93 -1.41 5.24
CA THR A 385 6.60 -1.02 3.86
C THR A 385 5.87 -2.11 3.07
N LEU A 386 5.75 -3.32 3.63
CA LEU A 386 4.85 -4.36 3.15
C LEU A 386 3.41 -4.24 3.71
N TYR A 387 3.12 -3.19 4.48
CA TYR A 387 1.78 -2.81 4.95
C TYR A 387 1.00 -3.96 5.61
N SER A 388 1.60 -4.55 6.64
CA SER A 388 0.97 -5.55 7.51
C SER A 388 -0.10 -4.91 8.41
N LEU A 389 -1.19 -4.42 7.82
CA LEU A 389 -2.27 -3.66 8.47
C LEU A 389 -3.30 -4.54 9.19
N ASN A 390 -3.26 -5.85 8.97
CA ASN A 390 -4.13 -6.83 9.64
C ASN A 390 -3.51 -8.23 9.65
N SER A 391 -4.12 -9.12 10.43
CA SER A 391 -3.61 -10.47 10.65
C SER A 391 -3.62 -11.34 9.39
N GLN A 392 -4.49 -11.06 8.40
CA GLN A 392 -4.49 -11.79 7.13
C GLN A 392 -3.29 -11.39 6.27
N ALA A 393 -2.99 -10.10 6.17
CA ALA A 393 -1.79 -9.62 5.48
C ALA A 393 -0.53 -10.22 6.11
N SER A 394 -0.43 -10.19 7.45
CA SER A 394 0.66 -10.85 8.17
C SER A 394 0.73 -12.36 7.90
N ALA A 395 -0.41 -13.08 7.86
CA ALA A 395 -0.42 -14.50 7.54
C ALA A 395 0.04 -14.79 6.09
N VAL A 396 -0.26 -13.92 5.14
CA VAL A 396 0.26 -14.01 3.77
C VAL A 396 1.77 -13.86 3.78
N TRP A 397 2.35 -12.90 4.52
CA TRP A 397 3.80 -12.76 4.60
C TRP A 397 4.48 -13.92 5.32
N ALA A 398 3.90 -14.38 6.42
CA ALA A 398 4.39 -15.57 7.13
C ALA A 398 4.42 -16.80 6.21
N ARG A 399 3.36 -17.02 5.42
CA ARG A 399 3.24 -18.20 4.55
C ARG A 399 4.05 -18.09 3.28
N SER A 400 3.88 -17.00 2.54
CA SER A 400 4.47 -16.83 1.22
C SER A 400 5.96 -16.52 1.30
N LEU A 401 6.39 -15.77 2.33
CA LEU A 401 7.78 -15.37 2.48
C LEU A 401 8.54 -16.22 3.51
N GLY A 402 7.87 -17.09 4.26
CA GLY A 402 8.48 -17.78 5.39
C GLY A 402 9.03 -16.80 6.44
N ALA A 403 8.44 -15.60 6.54
CA ALA A 403 8.99 -14.54 7.38
C ALA A 403 8.92 -14.92 8.87
N SER A 404 10.04 -14.80 9.58
CA SER A 404 10.14 -15.08 11.01
C SER A 404 9.70 -13.90 11.88
N LEU A 405 9.90 -12.68 11.39
CA LEU A 405 9.37 -11.46 11.99
C LEU A 405 8.64 -10.65 10.94
N ILE A 406 7.50 -10.10 11.34
CA ILE A 406 6.72 -9.21 10.49
C ILE A 406 6.66 -7.85 11.15
N ALA A 407 7.30 -6.85 10.55
CA ALA A 407 7.11 -5.48 10.96
C ALA A 407 5.66 -5.04 10.67
N LEU A 408 4.97 -4.64 11.72
CA LEU A 408 3.62 -4.09 11.67
C LEU A 408 3.66 -2.67 11.10
N SER A 409 2.53 -2.21 10.57
CA SER A 409 2.44 -0.85 10.05
C SER A 409 2.63 0.18 11.15
N VAL A 410 3.42 1.21 10.87
CA VAL A 410 3.58 2.37 11.75
C VAL A 410 2.43 3.37 11.63
N GLU A 411 1.56 3.18 10.65
CA GLU A 411 0.41 4.05 10.35
C GLU A 411 -0.88 3.58 11.03
N ASP A 412 -0.85 2.44 11.72
CA ASP A 412 -1.99 1.90 12.45
C ASP A 412 -2.28 2.71 13.72
N ASP A 413 -3.57 2.76 14.07
CA ASP A 413 -4.00 3.24 15.38
C ASP A 413 -3.99 2.12 16.43
N ALA A 414 -4.13 2.49 17.70
CA ALA A 414 -4.11 1.53 18.81
C ALA A 414 -5.24 0.50 18.73
N ALA A 415 -6.43 0.89 18.23
CA ALA A 415 -7.60 0.02 18.18
C ALA A 415 -7.44 -1.06 17.09
N ASN A 416 -6.98 -0.68 15.90
CA ASN A 416 -6.66 -1.60 14.81
C ASN A 416 -5.50 -2.51 15.20
N LEU A 417 -4.46 -1.97 15.84
CA LEU A 417 -3.33 -2.78 16.31
C LEU A 417 -3.76 -3.82 17.35
N GLU A 418 -4.62 -3.46 18.31
CA GLU A 418 -5.16 -4.40 19.28
C GLU A 418 -6.01 -5.49 18.59
N ALA A 419 -6.86 -5.12 17.64
CA ALA A 419 -7.66 -6.07 16.87
C ALA A 419 -6.78 -7.02 16.04
N HIS A 420 -5.73 -6.50 15.40
CA HIS A 420 -4.73 -7.26 14.67
C HIS A 420 -4.06 -8.28 15.62
N MET A 421 -3.54 -7.81 16.76
CA MET A 421 -2.86 -8.65 17.73
C MET A 421 -3.75 -9.73 18.34
N ARG A 422 -5.02 -9.42 18.59
CA ARG A 422 -6.01 -10.39 19.06
C ARG A 422 -6.24 -11.52 18.05
N ALA A 423 -6.23 -11.20 16.77
CA ALA A 423 -6.39 -12.18 15.69
C ALA A 423 -5.10 -12.94 15.34
N TRP A 424 -3.93 -12.46 15.77
CA TRP A 424 -2.61 -12.98 15.42
C TRP A 424 -2.45 -14.50 15.64
N PRO A 425 -2.77 -15.08 16.82
CA PRO A 425 -2.51 -16.50 17.06
C PRO A 425 -3.29 -17.42 16.11
N ARG A 426 -4.55 -17.06 15.81
CA ARG A 426 -5.40 -17.81 14.86
C ARG A 426 -4.88 -17.72 13.44
N ALA A 427 -4.45 -16.52 13.03
CA ALA A 427 -3.89 -16.30 11.71
C ALA A 427 -2.61 -17.11 11.50
N MET A 428 -1.69 -17.12 12.48
CA MET A 428 -0.45 -17.89 12.43
C MET A 428 -0.69 -19.41 12.51
N ALA A 429 -1.66 -19.87 13.32
CA ALA A 429 -1.99 -21.30 13.38
C ALA A 429 -2.41 -21.87 12.02
N ARG A 430 -3.09 -21.08 11.19
CA ARG A 430 -3.48 -21.46 9.82
C ARG A 430 -2.33 -21.48 8.83
N VAL A 431 -1.23 -20.78 9.11
CA VAL A 431 0.01 -20.86 8.31
C VAL A 431 0.66 -22.22 8.57
N VAL A 432 0.73 -22.63 9.84
CA VAL A 432 1.33 -23.92 10.25
C VAL A 432 0.48 -25.11 9.81
N GLY A 433 -0.85 -25.03 9.89
CA GLY A 433 -1.76 -26.12 9.51
C GLY A 433 -2.09 -26.20 8.02
N GLY A 434 -1.52 -25.33 7.19
CA GLY A 434 -1.89 -25.14 5.78
C GLY A 434 -1.00 -25.85 4.76
N GLY A 435 -0.25 -26.88 5.16
CA GLY A 435 0.27 -27.84 4.18
C GLY A 435 -0.92 -28.50 3.49
N ASP A 436 -0.92 -28.54 2.15
CA ASP A 436 -1.95 -29.18 1.36
C ASP A 436 -2.31 -30.56 1.96
N VAL A 437 -3.51 -30.69 2.52
CA VAL A 437 -4.12 -32.00 2.70
C VAL A 437 -4.52 -32.44 1.30
N PRO A 438 -3.88 -33.47 0.70
CA PRO A 438 -4.38 -34.04 -0.52
C PRO A 438 -5.80 -34.53 -0.23
N ALA A 439 -6.74 -34.23 -1.14
CA ALA A 439 -8.08 -34.77 -1.08
C ALA A 439 -8.02 -36.30 -0.88
N ALA A 440 -8.87 -36.80 0.01
CA ALA A 440 -8.98 -38.18 0.43
C ALA A 440 -8.74 -39.21 -0.69
N GLY A 441 -7.80 -40.13 -0.47
CA GLY A 441 -7.66 -41.34 -1.26
C GLY A 441 -6.22 -41.84 -1.39
N ASP A 442 -5.64 -42.38 -0.32
CA ASP A 442 -5.01 -43.71 -0.34
C ASP A 442 -4.55 -44.10 1.07
N GLU A 443 -5.03 -45.25 1.56
CA GLU A 443 -4.59 -45.85 2.81
C GLU A 443 -3.28 -46.62 2.57
N GLY A 444 -2.15 -46.04 2.99
CA GLY A 444 -0.85 -46.69 2.92
C GLY A 444 -0.02 -46.38 4.16
N VAL A 445 -0.14 -47.23 5.18
CA VAL A 445 0.58 -47.16 6.45
C VAL A 445 2.08 -47.36 6.22
N GLY A 446 2.86 -46.32 6.49
CA GLY A 446 4.32 -46.39 6.61
C GLY A 446 4.79 -45.52 7.77
N GLU A 447 5.06 -46.14 8.92
CA GLU A 447 5.66 -45.50 10.09
C GLU A 447 7.14 -45.13 9.82
N GLY A 448 7.35 -44.02 9.12
CA GLY A 448 8.64 -43.35 9.02
C GLY A 448 8.71 -42.20 10.01
N ARG A 449 9.67 -42.23 10.94
CA ARG A 449 10.05 -41.08 11.80
C ARG A 449 10.19 -39.81 10.94
N GLN A 450 9.22 -38.91 11.01
CA GLN A 450 9.35 -37.56 10.47
C GLN A 450 10.36 -36.80 11.32
N ALA A 451 11.54 -36.55 10.75
CA ALA A 451 12.48 -35.58 11.27
C ALA A 451 11.78 -34.21 11.34
N GLY A 452 11.82 -33.59 12.52
CA GLY A 452 11.00 -32.44 12.89
C GLY A 452 11.00 -31.33 11.85
N SER A 453 9.84 -31.08 11.25
CA SER A 453 9.58 -29.89 10.46
C SER A 453 9.62 -28.69 11.41
N GLY A 454 10.80 -28.06 11.52
CA GLY A 454 11.04 -26.87 12.30
C GLY A 454 10.23 -25.70 11.77
N HIS A 455 8.95 -25.64 12.16
CA HIS A 455 8.09 -24.52 11.83
C HIS A 455 8.62 -23.29 12.57
N THR A 456 9.13 -22.34 11.80
CA THR A 456 9.55 -21.04 12.32
C THR A 456 8.33 -20.34 12.88
N HIS A 457 8.31 -20.12 14.19
CA HIS A 457 7.31 -19.28 14.83
C HIS A 457 7.47 -17.85 14.32
N THR A 458 6.50 -17.38 13.52
CA THR A 458 6.45 -15.98 13.08
C THR A 458 5.94 -15.08 14.20
N ALA A 459 6.67 -14.02 14.51
CA ALA A 459 6.31 -13.05 15.55
C ALA A 459 6.12 -11.63 14.99
N PRO A 460 5.27 -10.80 15.62
CA PRO A 460 5.10 -9.42 15.25
C PRO A 460 6.27 -8.58 15.77
N GLN A 461 6.73 -7.64 14.95
CA GLN A 461 7.69 -6.61 15.33
C GLN A 461 7.07 -5.23 15.15
N PHE A 462 7.31 -4.32 16.08
CA PHE A 462 6.81 -2.95 15.99
C PHE A 462 7.97 -1.95 16.04
N ILE A 463 7.91 -0.92 15.18
CA ILE A 463 8.95 0.11 15.11
C ILE A 463 8.60 1.22 16.11
N LEU A 464 9.42 1.39 17.13
CA LEU A 464 9.17 2.37 18.19
C LEU A 464 9.66 3.77 17.84
N TYR A 465 10.64 3.89 16.95
CA TYR A 465 11.23 5.18 16.57
C TYR A 465 11.66 5.14 15.11
N LYS A 466 11.21 6.11 14.31
CA LYS A 466 11.54 6.20 12.87
C LYS A 466 11.23 7.56 12.26
N ASP A 467 12.10 8.03 11.36
CA ASP A 467 11.70 9.02 10.33
C ASP A 467 10.83 8.32 9.25
N VAL A 468 9.51 8.34 9.43
CA VAL A 468 8.57 7.70 8.51
C VAL A 468 8.56 8.45 7.18
N PRO A 469 8.86 7.80 6.04
CA PRO A 469 8.69 8.40 4.74
C PRO A 469 7.21 8.72 4.49
N LEU A 470 6.86 10.00 4.35
CA LEU A 470 5.52 10.44 3.97
C LEU A 470 5.25 10.14 2.50
N PHE A 471 6.27 10.32 1.65
CA PHE A 471 6.29 9.75 0.32
C PHE A 471 7.72 9.58 -0.19
N MET A 472 7.88 8.66 -1.14
CA MET A 472 9.11 8.51 -1.92
C MET A 472 8.80 8.80 -3.38
N ALA A 473 9.51 9.76 -3.96
CA ALA A 473 9.40 10.07 -5.38
C ALA A 473 10.60 9.52 -6.15
N GLU A 474 10.29 8.91 -7.29
CA GLU A 474 11.27 8.52 -8.31
C GLU A 474 11.73 9.69 -9.19
N ALA A 475 11.43 10.91 -8.74
CA ALA A 475 11.85 12.15 -9.37
C ALA A 475 12.77 12.90 -8.41
N CYS A 476 13.84 13.46 -8.97
CA CYS A 476 14.74 14.35 -8.26
C CYS A 476 14.00 15.65 -7.91
N SER A 477 13.82 15.92 -6.61
CA SER A 477 13.25 17.20 -6.14
C SER A 477 13.99 18.42 -6.70
N LEU A 478 15.29 18.30 -6.95
CA LEU A 478 16.07 19.41 -7.50
C LEU A 478 15.86 19.63 -8.98
N THR A 479 15.49 18.58 -9.72
CA THR A 479 15.06 18.78 -11.10
C THR A 479 13.79 19.62 -11.14
N ALA A 480 12.85 19.39 -10.21
CA ALA A 480 11.66 20.23 -10.08
C ALA A 480 12.02 21.68 -9.70
N LEU A 481 12.96 21.88 -8.77
CA LEU A 481 13.40 23.21 -8.35
C LEU A 481 14.21 23.97 -9.41
N HIS A 482 14.92 23.28 -10.30
CA HIS A 482 15.74 23.89 -11.36
C HIS A 482 15.04 23.88 -12.73
N GLY A 483 13.72 24.07 -12.77
CA GLY A 483 12.98 24.23 -14.04
C GLY A 483 13.01 23.00 -14.94
N ASN A 484 12.88 21.80 -14.36
CA ASN A 484 12.99 20.51 -15.04
C ASN A 484 14.37 20.19 -15.63
N GLN A 485 15.42 20.88 -15.21
CA GLN A 485 16.80 20.59 -15.60
C GLN A 485 17.54 19.87 -14.47
N CYS A 486 18.17 18.73 -14.80
CA CYS A 486 19.03 18.03 -13.84
C CYS A 486 20.36 18.81 -13.70
N PRO A 487 20.75 19.25 -12.50
CA PRO A 487 21.99 20.01 -12.30
C PRO A 487 23.27 19.16 -12.46
N GLY A 488 23.13 17.88 -12.84
CA GLY A 488 24.23 16.96 -13.11
C GLY A 488 24.81 16.28 -11.87
N SER A 489 25.70 15.31 -12.09
CA SER A 489 26.29 14.48 -11.03
C SER A 489 27.15 15.26 -10.03
N LYS A 490 27.74 16.39 -10.43
CA LYS A 490 28.53 17.26 -9.54
C LYS A 490 27.71 17.88 -8.42
N VAL A 491 26.41 18.08 -8.68
CA VAL A 491 25.45 18.65 -7.73
C VAL A 491 24.55 17.54 -7.16
N CYS A 492 24.66 16.31 -7.68
CA CYS A 492 23.88 15.15 -7.25
C CYS A 492 24.60 14.45 -6.08
N GLY A 493 23.98 14.46 -4.89
CA GLY A 493 24.50 13.82 -3.68
C GLY A 493 23.44 13.77 -2.58
N TYR A 494 23.80 13.24 -1.39
CA TYR A 494 22.94 13.34 -0.22
C TYR A 494 22.82 14.80 0.18
N ARG A 495 21.59 15.28 0.26
CA ARG A 495 21.26 16.56 0.84
C ARG A 495 19.85 16.51 1.36
N THR A 496 19.62 17.27 2.40
CA THR A 496 18.29 17.49 2.92
C THR A 496 17.88 18.92 2.54
N LEU A 497 16.63 19.07 2.09
CA LEU A 497 16.01 20.36 1.83
C LEU A 497 14.79 20.46 2.74
N SER A 498 14.66 21.55 3.50
CA SER A 498 13.43 21.85 4.21
C SER A 498 12.43 22.47 3.23
N ILE A 499 11.21 21.94 3.22
CA ILE A 499 10.07 22.48 2.46
C ILE A 499 8.94 22.78 3.44
N GLU A 500 8.07 23.71 3.07
CA GLU A 500 6.90 24.10 3.86
C GLU A 500 5.66 24.02 2.96
N ASN A 501 4.55 23.48 3.48
CA ASN A 501 3.29 23.50 2.75
C ASN A 501 2.53 24.82 2.99
N GLU A 502 1.39 24.99 2.30
CA GLU A 502 0.55 26.20 2.42
C GLU A 502 -0.02 26.39 3.84
N GLN A 503 -0.01 25.34 4.68
CA GLN A 503 -0.47 25.35 6.06
C GLN A 503 0.65 25.68 7.06
N GLY A 504 1.89 25.92 6.60
CA GLY A 504 3.04 26.20 7.45
C GLY A 504 3.70 24.96 8.06
N GLU A 505 3.27 23.76 7.66
CA GLU A 505 3.89 22.51 8.12
C GLU A 505 5.21 22.30 7.39
N LYS A 506 6.25 21.96 8.15
CA LYS A 506 7.60 21.76 7.64
C LYS A 506 7.89 20.28 7.42
N PHE A 507 8.55 20.01 6.32
CA PHE A 507 9.00 18.69 5.92
C PHE A 507 10.44 18.74 5.47
N GLU A 508 11.11 17.60 5.58
CA GLU A 508 12.47 17.42 5.11
C GLU A 508 12.45 16.52 3.87
N VAL A 509 13.23 16.90 2.87
CA VAL A 509 13.39 16.15 1.62
C VAL A 509 14.82 15.65 1.53
N ALA A 510 15.03 14.38 1.87
CA ALA A 510 16.29 13.71 1.59
C ALA A 510 16.37 13.38 0.11
N HIS A 511 17.33 13.99 -0.58
CA HIS A 511 17.65 13.69 -1.96
C HIS A 511 18.75 12.63 -2.02
N GLU A 512 18.47 11.50 -2.69
CA GLU A 512 19.39 10.38 -2.87
C GLU A 512 19.45 9.92 -4.32
N HIS A 513 20.50 10.30 -5.07
CA HIS A 513 20.72 9.81 -6.44
C HIS A 513 19.46 9.85 -7.33
N CYS A 514 18.83 11.01 -7.44
CA CYS A 514 17.57 11.24 -8.17
C CYS A 514 16.32 10.60 -7.54
N LYS A 515 16.41 10.10 -6.30
CA LYS A 515 15.29 9.76 -5.43
C LYS A 515 15.06 10.91 -4.46
N SER A 516 13.81 11.17 -4.12
CA SER A 516 13.46 12.10 -3.06
C SER A 516 12.61 11.36 -2.04
N ILE A 517 13.03 11.42 -0.77
CA ILE A 517 12.31 10.86 0.36
C ILE A 517 11.85 12.05 1.18
N VAL A 518 10.53 12.26 1.26
CA VAL A 518 9.95 13.32 2.08
C VAL A 518 9.53 12.72 3.41
N TYR A 519 9.94 13.35 4.50
CA TYR A 519 9.63 12.93 5.87
C TYR A 519 9.34 14.16 6.73
N SER A 520 8.65 13.95 7.84
CA SER A 520 8.34 15.01 8.80
C SER A 520 9.62 15.56 9.44
N THR A 521 9.65 16.85 9.79
CA THR A 521 10.74 17.44 10.58
C THR A 521 10.93 16.70 11.91
N ASN A 522 9.83 16.22 12.51
CA ASN A 522 9.80 15.42 13.73
C ASN A 522 9.67 13.93 13.39
N ALA A 523 10.46 13.09 14.04
CA ALA A 523 10.37 11.63 13.86
C ALA A 523 9.13 11.05 14.55
N GLN A 524 8.66 9.91 14.10
CA GLN A 524 7.68 9.14 14.84
C GLN A 524 8.33 8.52 16.07
N SER A 525 7.66 8.57 17.22
CA SER A 525 8.03 7.82 18.41
C SER A 525 6.84 7.28 19.20
N LEU A 526 6.91 5.99 19.53
CA LEU A 526 6.02 5.28 20.45
C LEU A 526 6.83 4.61 21.58
N VAL A 527 8.05 5.06 21.82
CA VAL A 527 8.94 4.56 22.86
C VAL A 527 8.27 4.59 24.26
N HIS A 528 7.52 5.65 24.57
CA HIS A 528 6.77 5.80 25.82
C HIS A 528 5.49 4.94 25.91
N ARG A 529 5.09 4.28 24.81
CA ARG A 529 3.93 3.38 24.72
C ARG A 529 4.33 1.90 24.69
N GLN A 530 5.61 1.59 24.94
CA GLN A 530 6.10 0.22 24.96
C GLN A 530 5.27 -0.71 25.84
N GLN A 531 4.82 -0.26 27.02
CA GLN A 531 4.00 -1.10 27.90
C GLN A 531 2.60 -1.40 27.34
N ASP A 532 2.01 -0.46 26.60
CA ASP A 532 0.73 -0.72 25.92
C ASP A 532 0.92 -1.78 24.83
N LEU A 533 1.99 -1.67 24.04
CA LEU A 533 2.36 -2.66 23.01
C LEU A 533 2.69 -4.03 23.61
N LEU A 534 3.35 -4.05 24.78
CA LEU A 534 3.60 -5.28 25.53
C LEU A 534 2.29 -5.90 26.02
N ARG A 535 1.33 -5.12 26.51
CA ARG A 535 0.00 -5.63 26.88
C ARG A 535 -0.75 -6.20 25.68
N MET A 536 -0.52 -5.69 24.47
CA MET A 536 -1.04 -6.25 23.21
C MET A 536 -0.33 -7.54 22.75
N GLY A 537 0.74 -7.97 23.42
CA GLY A 537 1.49 -9.18 23.06
C GLY A 537 2.67 -8.96 22.13
N ILE A 538 2.98 -7.72 21.75
CA ILE A 538 4.16 -7.38 20.93
C ILE A 538 5.40 -7.46 21.84
N ARG A 539 6.44 -8.17 21.40
CA ARG A 539 7.67 -8.39 22.18
C ARG A 539 8.94 -7.98 21.44
N HIS A 540 8.86 -7.89 20.11
CA HIS A 540 9.95 -7.46 19.26
C HIS A 540 9.74 -6.01 18.88
N PHE A 541 10.74 -5.19 19.20
CA PHE A 541 10.75 -3.78 18.92
C PHE A 541 11.93 -3.44 18.01
N ARG A 542 11.77 -2.39 17.20
CA ARG A 542 12.84 -1.89 16.34
C ARG A 542 12.97 -0.38 16.45
N LEU A 543 14.22 0.11 16.40
CA LEU A 543 14.56 1.53 16.33
C LEU A 543 15.25 1.76 15.00
N ASP A 544 14.73 2.68 14.19
CA ASP A 544 15.23 2.94 12.83
C ASP A 544 15.96 4.30 12.79
N PHE A 545 17.28 4.26 12.65
CA PHE A 545 18.13 5.42 12.41
C PHE A 545 18.49 5.53 10.93
N LEU A 546 17.48 5.88 10.13
CA LEU A 546 17.57 5.91 8.66
C LEU A 546 17.26 7.31 8.12
N THR A 547 17.76 7.56 6.91
CA THR A 547 17.46 8.77 6.12
C THR A 547 18.13 9.99 6.74
N ARG A 548 17.60 10.55 7.83
CA ARG A 548 18.21 11.65 8.58
C ARG A 548 19.61 11.27 9.06
N LYS A 549 20.48 12.26 9.17
CA LYS A 549 21.74 12.12 9.91
C LYS A 549 21.47 12.32 11.40
N TYR A 550 21.65 11.26 12.18
CA TYR A 550 21.63 11.30 13.63
C TYR A 550 23.01 11.69 14.16
N GLU A 551 23.03 12.72 15.01
CA GLU A 551 24.20 13.03 15.84
C GLU A 551 24.21 12.11 17.06
N LYS A 552 25.40 11.90 17.65
CA LYS A 552 25.61 11.00 18.79
C LYS A 552 24.61 11.24 19.93
N GLN A 553 24.46 12.49 20.35
CA GLN A 553 23.61 12.86 21.48
C GLN A 553 22.15 12.41 21.25
N HIS A 554 21.60 12.72 20.08
CA HIS A 554 20.22 12.36 19.74
C HIS A 554 20.02 10.84 19.61
N LEU A 555 20.99 10.13 19.01
CA LEU A 555 20.95 8.67 18.93
C LEU A 555 20.94 8.04 20.33
N PHE A 556 21.76 8.55 21.25
CA PHE A 556 21.84 8.06 22.64
C PHE A 556 20.57 8.36 23.42
N GLU A 557 19.98 9.55 23.25
CA GLU A 557 18.69 9.91 23.88
C GLU A 557 17.56 8.95 23.47
N VAL A 558 17.48 8.59 22.17
CA VAL A 558 16.49 7.62 21.69
C VAL A 558 16.75 6.23 22.25
N LEU A 559 18.01 5.77 22.24
CA LEU A 559 18.38 4.47 22.81
C LEU A 559 18.08 4.40 24.31
N ASP A 560 18.38 5.46 25.06
CA ASP A 560 18.11 5.55 26.49
C ASP A 560 16.62 5.44 26.78
N ALA A 561 15.81 6.23 26.08
CA ALA A 561 14.37 6.19 26.22
C ALA A 561 13.80 4.81 25.82
N ALA A 562 14.41 4.11 24.87
CA ALA A 562 13.92 2.81 24.44
C ALA A 562 14.36 1.64 25.34
N LEU A 563 15.63 1.64 25.75
CA LEU A 563 16.29 0.49 26.37
C LEU A 563 16.39 0.62 27.89
N ARG A 564 16.46 1.83 28.44
CA ARG A 564 16.67 2.07 29.88
C ARG A 564 15.46 2.64 30.60
N ARG A 565 14.45 3.12 29.87
CA ARG A 565 13.25 3.75 30.45
C ARG A 565 12.40 2.77 31.25
N GLU A 566 12.13 3.14 32.51
CA GLU A 566 11.25 2.39 33.38
C GLU A 566 9.87 2.19 32.77
N ALA A 567 9.22 1.08 33.15
CA ALA A 567 7.93 0.67 32.59
C ALA A 567 6.83 1.72 32.77
N ASP A 568 6.90 2.51 33.83
CA ASP A 568 5.93 3.53 34.21
C ASP A 568 6.24 4.93 33.68
N ASP A 569 7.40 5.15 33.06
CA ASP A 569 7.71 6.42 32.41
C ASP A 569 6.99 6.51 31.06
N THR A 570 5.86 7.23 31.07
CA THR A 570 5.04 7.49 29.89
C THR A 570 5.41 8.80 29.18
N THR A 571 6.55 9.42 29.49
CA THR A 571 6.94 10.72 28.94
C THR A 571 7.32 10.60 27.46
N PRO A 572 6.66 11.30 26.53
CA PRO A 572 7.05 11.27 25.12
C PRO A 572 8.49 11.76 24.92
N LEU A 573 9.17 11.27 23.87
CA LEU A 573 10.44 11.85 23.44
C LEU A 573 10.17 13.27 22.88
N PRO A 574 10.99 14.28 23.21
CA PRO A 574 10.82 15.62 22.65
C PRO A 574 10.96 15.59 21.12
N ASP A 575 10.31 16.54 20.45
CA ASP A 575 10.37 16.71 18.99
C ASP A 575 10.00 15.44 18.19
N THR A 576 9.06 14.66 18.72
CA THR A 576 8.49 13.48 18.06
C THR A 576 6.97 13.56 17.94
N HIS A 577 6.39 12.72 17.07
CA HIS A 577 4.94 12.55 16.95
C HIS A 577 4.54 11.08 17.08
N GLN A 578 3.29 10.81 17.46
CA GLN A 578 2.78 9.44 17.66
C GLN A 578 2.12 8.84 16.41
N ALA A 579 2.33 9.46 15.24
CA ALA A 579 1.61 9.16 14.00
C ALA A 579 0.08 9.07 14.23
N ASN A 580 -0.52 7.92 13.91
CA ASN A 580 -1.95 7.68 14.06
C ASN A 580 -2.31 6.90 15.33
N PHE A 581 -1.35 6.56 16.19
CA PHE A 581 -1.59 5.65 17.32
C PHE A 581 -2.77 6.08 18.21
N ASP A 582 -2.84 7.36 18.54
CA ASP A 582 -3.93 7.95 19.33
C ASP A 582 -5.08 8.49 18.47
N ARG A 583 -4.93 8.48 17.14
CA ARG A 583 -5.99 8.92 16.23
C ARG A 583 -6.89 7.73 15.96
N ARG A 584 -8.17 7.80 16.35
CA ARG A 584 -9.14 6.78 15.90
C ARG A 584 -9.36 6.94 14.41
N LEU A 585 -8.69 6.11 13.63
CA LEU A 585 -8.85 6.03 12.19
C LEU A 585 -9.87 4.93 11.90
N LEU A 586 -11.14 5.35 11.81
CA LEU A 586 -12.35 4.57 11.50
C LEU A 586 -12.99 3.87 12.70
#